data_AF-A0A946C2H8-F1
#
_entry.id   AF-A0A946C2H8-F1
#
_cell.length_a   1.000
_cell.length_b   1.000
_cell.length_c   1.000
_cell.angle_alpha   90.00
_cell.angle_beta   90.00
_cell.angle_gamma   90.00
#
_symmetry.space_group_name_H-M   'P 1'
#
loop_
_entity.id
_entity.type
_entity.pdbx_description
1 polymer ?
#
loop_
_entity_poly.entity_id
_entity_poly.type
_entity_poly.pdbx_seq_one_letter_code
_entity_poly.pdbx_strand_id
1 'polypeptide(L)'
;VKDFLSSLPGGFWTQFIVVMAVIFILGFFLDFIEIAIVVVPIVAPILLAETSANVTAVWLGVMIAVNMQTSFLTPPFGFSLFYLRGVAPKSIKTTEIWRGASVFIILQLAGLGVVGYFPQLVNYLPLRSYYSSEVAPPPLNPKLQDCLLDYTYEKYNNNFYQSTNLIDEINSYNLNFIPKSSLKKFNQSIAGFKLSKNLLEEIKISEKEFNQFSVKYKILHSEVRKIDRKIIREISKIEKFKKEIRLEINDQEIELLENKIKNIEKNIEEITYTIPSSWKDEKQKFDNILKKFNKSKIDYNRTVDNSYNETVNFIKMFQNIDKLILLNEGFDKIIKNINLENDQIEKILKDFEKGFNKFNNVSDIKKPIKKARKLIKKNFDKKNDAIKYILDAKNIFLLEISWRLEGKEILLNDLIKLLESGKETFALRKQDKLNREQALYLSSCRSTHRDISLYF
;
A
#
# COMPACT_ATOMS: atom_id res chain seq x y z
N VAL A 1 -10.46 -1.46 32.01
CA VAL A 1 -9.18 -1.97 31.44
C VAL A 1 -8.56 -0.99 30.45
N LYS A 2 -9.26 -0.62 29.36
CA LYS A 2 -8.76 0.34 28.36
C LYS A 2 -8.27 1.66 28.96
N ASP A 3 -9.10 2.34 29.76
CA ASP A 3 -8.73 3.62 30.40
C ASP A 3 -7.51 3.49 31.31
N PHE A 4 -7.36 2.36 32.01
CA PHE A 4 -6.22 2.08 32.87
C PHE A 4 -4.93 1.87 32.06
N LEU A 5 -4.95 1.01 31.05
CA LEU A 5 -3.79 0.77 30.19
C LEU A 5 -3.38 2.03 29.40
N SER A 6 -4.36 2.79 28.90
CA SER A 6 -4.12 4.06 28.24
C SER A 6 -3.65 5.17 29.19
N SER A 7 -3.84 5.01 30.51
CA SER A 7 -3.38 5.97 31.52
C SER A 7 -1.89 5.87 31.86
N LEU A 8 -1.28 4.70 31.62
CA LEU A 8 0.07 4.38 32.06
C LEU A 8 1.14 5.26 31.37
N PRO A 9 2.12 5.78 32.14
CA PRO A 9 3.27 6.49 31.58
C PRO A 9 4.25 5.51 30.91
N GLY A 10 4.81 5.89 29.76
CA GLY A 10 5.87 5.13 29.07
C GLY A 10 5.49 4.42 27.77
N GLY A 11 4.28 4.65 27.26
CA GLY A 11 3.89 4.25 25.89
C GLY A 11 3.74 2.74 25.71
N PHE A 12 4.01 2.25 24.49
CA PHE A 12 3.82 0.85 24.12
C PHE A 12 4.53 -0.13 25.06
N TRP A 13 5.80 0.10 25.37
CA TRP A 13 6.60 -0.86 26.16
C TRP A 13 6.09 -1.02 27.58
N THR A 14 5.66 0.06 28.25
CA THR A 14 5.05 -0.06 29.58
C THR A 14 3.75 -0.84 29.51
N GLN A 15 2.86 -0.50 28.56
CA GLN A 15 1.60 -1.20 28.38
C GLN A 15 1.82 -2.68 28.09
N PHE A 16 2.76 -2.99 27.20
CA PHE A 16 3.14 -4.34 26.82
C PHE A 16 3.66 -5.13 28.02
N ILE A 17 4.61 -4.60 28.81
CA ILE A 17 5.15 -5.28 29.99
C ILE A 17 4.06 -5.54 31.04
N VAL A 18 3.19 -4.56 31.31
CA VAL A 18 2.07 -4.72 32.25
C VAL A 18 1.11 -5.80 31.77
N VAL A 19 0.75 -5.80 30.49
CA VAL A 19 -0.10 -6.83 29.89
C VAL A 19 0.55 -8.21 30.01
N MET A 20 1.84 -8.32 29.69
CA MET A 20 2.57 -9.58 29.75
C MET A 20 2.62 -10.11 31.18
N ALA A 21 2.82 -9.24 32.18
CA ALA A 21 2.78 -9.61 33.59
C ALA A 21 1.39 -10.05 34.04
N VAL A 22 0.33 -9.35 33.63
CA VAL A 22 -1.06 -9.74 33.95
C VAL A 22 -1.40 -11.09 33.32
N ILE A 23 -1.07 -11.31 32.04
CA ILE A 23 -1.28 -12.60 31.37
C ILE A 23 -0.47 -13.71 32.04
N PHE A 24 0.77 -13.42 32.45
CA PHE A 24 1.62 -14.37 33.15
C PHE A 24 1.00 -14.82 34.47
N ILE A 25 0.45 -13.90 35.26
CA ILE A 25 -0.24 -14.22 36.52
C ILE A 25 -1.57 -14.94 36.26
N LEU A 26 -2.34 -14.53 35.25
CA LEU A 26 -3.59 -15.19 34.89
C LEU A 26 -3.37 -16.63 34.43
N GLY A 27 -2.26 -16.91 33.75
CA GLY A 27 -1.89 -18.27 33.31
C GLY A 27 -1.65 -19.26 34.46
N PHE A 28 -1.56 -18.80 35.71
CA PHE A 28 -1.55 -19.67 36.89
C PHE A 28 -2.93 -20.27 37.20
N PHE A 29 -4.00 -19.60 36.79
CA PHE A 29 -5.37 -19.97 37.16
C PHE A 29 -6.22 -20.42 35.98
N LEU A 30 -5.96 -19.86 34.79
CA LEU A 30 -6.75 -20.09 33.59
C LEU A 30 -5.95 -20.90 32.56
N ASP A 31 -6.66 -21.72 31.79
CA ASP A 31 -6.05 -22.45 30.69
C ASP A 31 -5.73 -21.51 29.50
N PHE A 32 -4.80 -21.92 28.65
CA PHE A 32 -4.33 -21.13 27.52
C PHE A 32 -5.45 -20.81 26.54
N ILE A 33 -6.39 -21.74 26.36
CA ILE A 33 -7.54 -21.57 25.48
C ILE A 33 -8.45 -20.46 26.02
N GLU A 34 -8.68 -20.41 27.33
CA GLU A 34 -9.51 -19.39 27.97
C GLU A 34 -8.88 -18.01 27.85
N ILE A 35 -7.56 -17.89 28.10
CA ILE A 35 -6.82 -16.64 27.92
C ILE A 35 -6.87 -16.19 26.45
N ALA A 36 -6.67 -17.11 25.51
CA ALA A 36 -6.68 -16.80 24.08
C ALA A 36 -8.06 -16.32 23.59
N ILE A 37 -9.16 -16.86 24.12
CA ILE A 37 -10.52 -16.50 23.71
C ILE A 37 -11.04 -15.25 24.44
N VAL A 38 -10.68 -15.06 25.71
CA VAL A 38 -11.23 -13.98 26.55
C VAL A 38 -10.30 -12.78 26.62
N VAL A 39 -9.03 -13.00 26.99
CA VAL A 39 -8.10 -11.90 27.33
C VAL A 39 -7.45 -11.30 26.09
N VAL A 40 -6.97 -12.14 25.16
CA VAL A 40 -6.24 -11.67 23.97
C VAL A 40 -7.08 -10.72 23.10
N PRO A 41 -8.37 -10.98 22.80
CA PRO A 41 -9.18 -10.07 22.00
C PRO A 41 -9.44 -8.72 22.67
N ILE A 42 -9.39 -8.64 24.00
CA ILE A 42 -9.53 -7.39 24.74
C ILE A 42 -8.25 -6.56 24.67
N VAL A 43 -7.10 -7.21 24.81
CA VAL A 43 -5.82 -6.52 25.00
C VAL A 43 -5.08 -6.27 23.69
N ALA A 44 -5.14 -7.20 22.72
CA ALA A 44 -4.42 -7.08 21.47
C ALA A 44 -4.81 -5.83 20.66
N PRO A 45 -6.09 -5.45 20.50
CA PRO A 45 -6.45 -4.22 19.80
C PRO A 45 -5.92 -2.95 20.47
N ILE A 46 -5.79 -2.94 21.79
CA ILE A 46 -5.26 -1.80 22.55
C ILE A 46 -3.76 -1.64 22.25
N LEU A 47 -3.00 -2.73 22.27
CA LEU A 47 -1.57 -2.71 22.00
C LEU A 47 -1.25 -2.45 20.52
N LEU A 48 -2.03 -3.01 19.59
CA LEU A 48 -1.84 -2.84 18.15
C LEU A 48 -2.27 -1.46 17.64
N ALA A 49 -3.11 -0.73 18.39
CA ALA A 49 -3.48 0.64 18.07
C ALA A 49 -2.34 1.65 18.37
N GLU A 50 -1.33 1.27 19.16
CA GLU A 50 -0.24 2.18 19.53
C GLU A 50 0.79 2.31 18.39
N THR A 51 0.83 3.50 17.79
CA THR A 51 1.58 3.82 16.57
C THR A 51 3.09 3.97 16.78
N SER A 52 3.54 4.13 18.02
CA SER A 52 4.95 4.34 18.39
C SER A 52 5.82 3.09 18.24
N ALA A 53 5.24 1.89 18.33
CA ALA A 53 5.95 0.63 18.11
C ALA A 53 5.51 -0.08 16.83
N ASN A 54 4.25 0.10 16.39
CA ASN A 54 3.71 -0.49 15.16
C ASN A 54 4.09 -1.98 15.00
N VAL A 55 3.79 -2.74 16.04
CA VAL A 55 4.12 -4.16 16.11
C VAL A 55 3.14 -4.98 15.27
N THR A 56 3.59 -6.13 14.80
CA THR A 56 2.72 -7.05 14.06
C THR A 56 1.88 -7.88 15.04
N ALA A 57 0.66 -8.22 14.65
CA ALA A 57 -0.18 -9.13 15.43
C ALA A 57 0.49 -10.51 15.62
N VAL A 58 1.27 -10.96 14.64
CA VAL A 58 2.02 -12.22 14.70
C VAL A 58 3.08 -12.15 15.81
N TRP A 59 3.88 -11.08 15.86
CA TRP A 59 4.87 -10.91 16.92
C TRP A 59 4.22 -10.85 18.30
N LEU A 60 3.13 -10.09 18.45
CA LEU A 60 2.40 -10.01 19.72
C LEU A 60 1.85 -11.37 20.15
N GLY A 61 1.27 -12.12 19.21
CA GLY A 61 0.75 -13.46 19.46
C GLY A 61 1.84 -14.44 19.91
N VAL A 62 3.01 -14.41 19.27
CA VAL A 62 4.15 -15.25 19.67
C VAL A 62 4.68 -14.85 21.04
N MET A 63 4.79 -13.56 21.34
CA MET A 63 5.20 -13.09 22.68
C MET A 63 4.24 -13.59 23.76
N ILE A 64 2.93 -13.46 23.54
CA ILE A 64 1.90 -13.96 24.46
C ILE A 64 2.00 -15.48 24.61
N ALA A 65 2.18 -16.21 23.50
CA ALA A 65 2.30 -17.67 23.52
C ALA A 65 3.51 -18.15 24.32
N VAL A 66 4.69 -17.55 24.11
CA VAL A 66 5.92 -17.88 24.86
C VAL A 66 5.75 -17.54 26.34
N ASN A 67 5.20 -16.37 26.66
CA ASN A 67 4.96 -15.94 28.04
C ASN A 67 4.00 -16.88 28.78
N MET A 68 2.95 -17.33 28.09
CA MET A 68 1.97 -18.24 28.64
C MET A 68 2.58 -19.64 28.86
N GLN A 69 3.42 -20.15 27.95
CA GLN A 69 4.19 -21.38 28.18
C GLN A 69 5.07 -21.28 29.44
N THR A 70 5.68 -20.12 29.68
CA THR A 70 6.49 -19.89 30.89
C THR A 70 5.63 -19.92 32.15
N SER A 71 4.43 -19.34 32.09
CA SER A 71 3.46 -19.35 33.20
C SER A 71 3.08 -20.79 33.60
N PHE A 72 2.80 -21.67 32.63
CA PHE A 72 2.49 -23.10 32.89
C PHE A 72 3.61 -23.88 33.60
N LEU A 73 4.85 -23.42 33.50
CA LEU A 73 6.01 -24.05 34.15
C LEU A 73 6.37 -23.43 35.49
N THR A 74 5.76 -22.31 35.88
CA THR A 74 6.19 -21.54 37.06
C THR A 74 5.38 -21.94 38.31
N PRO A 75 6.04 -22.31 39.43
CA PRO A 75 5.35 -22.49 40.72
C PRO A 75 4.67 -21.19 41.18
N PRO A 76 3.53 -21.22 41.90
CA PRO A 76 2.97 -22.34 42.66
C PRO A 76 1.88 -23.14 41.96
N PHE A 77 1.42 -22.75 40.77
CA PHE A 77 0.27 -23.35 40.07
C PHE A 77 0.60 -24.06 38.74
N GLY A 78 1.88 -24.15 38.35
CA GLY A 78 2.30 -24.77 37.09
C GLY A 78 1.78 -26.20 36.92
N PHE A 79 0.70 -26.38 36.14
CA PHE A 79 0.00 -27.66 35.96
C PHE A 79 0.96 -28.79 35.54
N SER A 80 1.91 -28.48 34.66
CA SER A 80 2.95 -29.41 34.23
C SER A 80 3.79 -29.95 35.40
N LEU A 81 4.11 -29.11 36.39
CA LEU A 81 4.85 -29.52 37.57
C LEU A 81 4.00 -30.37 38.53
N PHE A 82 2.69 -30.09 38.63
CA PHE A 82 1.77 -30.93 39.41
C PHE A 82 1.55 -32.29 38.78
N TYR A 83 1.41 -32.36 37.46
CA TYR A 83 1.35 -33.64 36.75
C TYR A 83 2.61 -34.46 36.98
N LEU A 84 3.78 -33.82 36.87
CA LEU A 84 5.05 -34.48 37.14
C LEU A 84 5.17 -34.93 38.60
N ARG A 85 4.69 -34.14 39.56
CA ARG A 85 4.64 -34.55 40.97
C ARG A 85 3.71 -35.75 41.18
N GLY A 86 2.58 -35.81 40.48
CA GLY A 86 1.60 -36.91 40.58
C GLY A 86 2.16 -38.27 40.15
N VAL A 87 3.10 -38.29 39.21
CA VAL A 87 3.77 -39.53 38.75
C VAL A 87 5.13 -39.77 39.42
N ALA A 88 5.71 -38.77 40.09
CA ALA A 88 7.03 -38.88 40.70
C ALA A 88 7.03 -39.73 42.01
N PRO A 89 8.01 -40.64 42.19
CA PRO A 89 8.14 -41.43 43.41
C PRO A 89 8.34 -40.55 44.66
N LYS A 90 7.97 -41.07 45.83
CA LYS A 90 8.06 -40.34 47.12
C LYS A 90 9.48 -39.91 47.50
N SER A 91 10.50 -40.52 46.90
CA SER A 91 11.91 -40.16 47.09
C SER A 91 12.27 -38.79 46.51
N ILE A 92 11.55 -38.32 45.49
CA ILE A 92 11.79 -37.02 44.85
C ILE A 92 10.97 -35.96 45.56
N LYS A 93 11.64 -34.95 46.11
CA LYS A 93 10.98 -33.85 46.80
C LYS A 93 10.43 -32.85 45.77
N THR A 94 9.30 -32.21 46.08
CA THR A 94 8.72 -31.15 45.24
C THR A 94 9.72 -30.01 44.97
N THR A 95 10.58 -29.72 45.93
CA THR A 95 11.65 -28.71 45.81
C THR A 95 12.70 -29.09 44.75
N GLU A 96 12.97 -30.37 44.55
CA GLU A 96 13.90 -30.86 43.52
C GLU A 96 13.29 -30.69 42.13
N ILE A 97 11.99 -30.96 42.00
CA ILE A 97 11.23 -30.71 40.77
C ILE A 97 11.24 -29.21 40.42
N TRP A 98 10.98 -28.34 41.41
CA TRP A 98 10.98 -26.89 41.20
C TRP A 98 12.36 -26.35 40.85
N ARG A 99 13.43 -26.89 41.46
CA ARG A 99 14.80 -26.52 41.13
C ARG A 99 15.16 -26.91 39.70
N GLY A 100 14.75 -28.09 39.24
CA GLY A 100 14.90 -28.49 37.84
C GLY A 100 14.13 -27.57 36.90
N ALA A 101 12.86 -27.30 37.21
CA ALA A 101 12.01 -26.41 36.42
C ALA A 101 12.54 -24.98 36.30
N SER A 102 13.14 -24.43 37.37
CA SER A 102 13.67 -23.06 37.35
C SER A 102 14.72 -22.81 36.26
N VAL A 103 15.52 -23.82 35.90
CA VAL A 103 16.51 -23.71 34.82
C VAL A 103 15.79 -23.50 33.48
N PHE A 104 14.72 -24.26 33.23
CA PHE A 104 13.91 -24.12 32.02
C PHE A 104 13.14 -22.80 31.99
N ILE A 105 12.63 -22.33 33.13
CA ILE A 105 11.97 -21.02 33.22
C ILE A 105 12.95 -19.90 32.84
N ILE A 106 14.19 -19.94 33.36
CA ILE A 106 15.23 -18.95 33.02
C ILE A 106 15.52 -18.99 31.51
N LEU A 107 15.66 -20.18 30.92
CA LEU A 107 15.86 -20.33 29.48
C LEU A 107 14.68 -19.78 28.67
N GLN A 108 13.44 -19.99 29.13
CA GLN A 108 12.26 -19.43 28.47
C GLN A 108 12.20 -17.91 28.59
N LEU A 109 12.53 -17.34 29.75
CA LEU A 109 12.61 -15.88 29.92
C LEU A 109 13.70 -15.27 29.04
N ALA A 110 14.84 -15.95 28.90
CA ALA A 110 15.89 -15.56 27.96
C ALA A 110 15.36 -15.61 26.51
N GLY A 111 14.66 -16.69 26.14
CA GLY A 111 14.01 -16.82 24.84
C GLY A 111 12.99 -15.71 24.57
N LEU A 112 12.16 -15.37 25.56
CA LEU A 112 11.21 -14.26 25.50
C LEU A 112 11.93 -12.92 25.26
N GLY A 113 13.06 -12.69 25.94
CA GLY A 113 13.91 -11.51 25.72
C GLY A 113 14.47 -11.45 24.31
N VAL A 114 14.98 -12.58 23.78
CA VAL A 114 15.53 -12.68 22.41
C VAL A 114 14.43 -12.40 21.37
N VAL A 115 13.28 -13.06 21.48
CA VAL A 115 12.14 -12.84 20.57
C VAL A 115 11.61 -11.41 20.67
N GLY A 116 11.63 -10.84 21.88
CA GLY A 116 11.25 -9.47 22.15
C GLY A 116 12.14 -8.44 21.45
N TYR A 117 13.46 -8.66 21.45
CA TYR A 117 14.44 -7.74 20.86
C TYR A 117 14.62 -7.93 19.35
N PHE A 118 14.44 -9.16 18.84
CA PHE A 118 14.63 -9.51 17.43
C PHE A 118 13.30 -9.90 16.77
N PRO A 119 12.42 -8.93 16.44
CA PRO A 119 11.11 -9.22 15.83
C PRO A 119 11.22 -9.90 14.46
N GLN A 120 12.38 -9.78 13.80
CA GLN A 120 12.68 -10.45 12.54
C GLN A 120 12.56 -11.97 12.67
N LEU A 121 12.93 -12.55 13.82
CA LEU A 121 12.84 -14.00 14.06
C LEU A 121 11.40 -14.52 13.90
N VAL A 122 10.42 -13.70 14.31
CA VAL A 122 9.01 -14.06 14.24
C VAL A 122 8.40 -13.70 12.90
N ASN A 123 8.69 -12.51 12.39
CA ASN A 123 7.99 -11.97 11.22
C ASN A 123 8.54 -12.47 9.89
N TYR A 124 9.84 -12.80 9.81
CA TYR A 124 10.49 -13.12 8.54
C TYR A 124 9.88 -14.34 7.86
N LEU A 125 9.74 -15.47 8.58
CA LEU A 125 9.27 -16.71 7.98
C LEU A 125 7.80 -16.63 7.49
N PRO A 126 6.84 -16.10 8.28
CA PRO A 126 5.48 -15.85 7.80
C PRO A 126 5.44 -14.93 6.58
N LEU A 127 6.20 -13.83 6.58
CA LEU A 127 6.25 -12.91 5.45
C LEU A 127 6.86 -13.56 4.21
N ARG A 128 7.93 -14.36 4.37
CA ARG A 128 8.53 -15.12 3.28
C ARG A 128 7.54 -16.11 2.69
N SER A 129 6.83 -16.87 3.52
CA SER A 129 5.79 -17.79 3.05
C SER A 129 4.69 -17.05 2.31
N TYR A 130 4.24 -15.91 2.82
CA TYR A 130 3.18 -15.11 2.22
C TYR A 130 3.61 -14.49 0.88
N TYR A 131 4.76 -13.83 0.81
CA TYR A 131 5.22 -13.16 -0.41
C TYR A 131 5.72 -14.12 -1.50
N SER A 132 6.09 -15.35 -1.15
CA SER A 132 6.45 -16.38 -2.14
C SER A 132 5.25 -17.20 -2.64
N SER A 133 4.10 -17.06 -1.99
CA SER A 133 2.87 -17.79 -2.35
C SER A 133 2.28 -17.34 -3.70
N GLU A 134 1.32 -18.10 -4.20
CA GLU A 134 0.55 -17.74 -5.39
C GLU A 134 -0.43 -16.58 -5.15
N VAL A 135 -0.84 -16.39 -3.89
CA VAL A 135 -1.74 -15.31 -3.46
C VAL A 135 -0.98 -14.06 -3.00
N ALA A 136 0.29 -13.94 -3.37
CA ALA A 136 1.10 -12.80 -3.01
C ALA A 136 0.53 -11.50 -3.60
N PRO A 137 0.55 -10.39 -2.83
CA PRO A 137 0.09 -9.10 -3.34
C PRO A 137 0.95 -8.62 -4.52
N PRO A 138 0.36 -7.96 -5.52
CA PRO A 138 1.13 -7.43 -6.65
C PRO A 138 2.07 -6.31 -6.19
N PRO A 139 3.21 -6.10 -6.88
CA PRO A 139 4.16 -5.02 -6.59
C PRO A 139 3.57 -3.62 -6.61
N LEU A 140 2.39 -3.41 -7.21
CA LEU A 140 1.67 -2.14 -7.20
C LEU A 140 1.15 -1.74 -5.81
N ASN A 141 1.06 -2.67 -4.87
CA ASN A 141 0.48 -2.44 -3.54
C ASN A 141 1.22 -1.30 -2.80
N PRO A 142 0.51 -0.25 -2.32
CA PRO A 142 1.11 0.87 -1.61
C PRO A 142 1.94 0.46 -0.38
N LYS A 143 1.54 -0.58 0.34
CA LYS A 143 2.22 -1.05 1.57
C LYS A 143 3.62 -1.63 1.30
N LEU A 144 3.90 -2.04 0.07
CA LEU A 144 5.17 -2.62 -0.34
C LEU A 144 6.14 -1.56 -0.89
N GLN A 145 5.63 -0.39 -1.29
CA GLN A 145 6.42 0.60 -2.04
C GLN A 145 7.66 1.06 -1.30
N ASP A 146 7.59 1.25 0.01
CA ASP A 146 8.75 1.74 0.77
C ASP A 146 9.95 0.80 0.61
N CYS A 147 9.75 -0.52 0.74
CA CYS A 147 10.82 -1.51 0.54
C CYS A 147 11.15 -1.71 -0.94
N LEU A 148 10.14 -1.70 -1.83
CA LEU A 148 10.39 -1.88 -3.26
C LEU A 148 11.18 -0.73 -3.86
N LEU A 149 11.05 0.50 -3.35
CA LEU A 149 11.83 1.65 -3.78
C LEU A 149 13.33 1.49 -3.47
N ASP A 150 13.66 0.89 -2.32
CA ASP A 150 15.05 0.57 -1.97
C ASP A 150 15.61 -0.49 -2.91
N TYR A 151 14.84 -1.56 -3.14
CA TYR A 151 15.18 -2.61 -4.09
C TYR A 151 15.38 -2.07 -5.51
N THR A 152 14.45 -1.25 -6.02
CA THR A 152 14.57 -0.68 -7.36
C THR A 152 15.78 0.22 -7.45
N TYR A 153 16.06 1.04 -6.43
CA TYR A 153 17.22 1.94 -6.43
C TYR A 153 18.54 1.19 -6.66
N GLU A 154 18.75 0.06 -5.99
CA GLU A 154 19.92 -0.78 -6.23
C GLU A 154 19.96 -1.32 -7.67
N LYS A 155 18.81 -1.76 -8.20
CA LYS A 155 18.71 -2.27 -9.59
C LYS A 155 18.95 -1.18 -10.64
N TYR A 156 18.54 0.06 -10.38
CA TYR A 156 18.84 1.20 -11.26
C TYR A 156 20.33 1.48 -11.36
N ASN A 157 21.08 1.31 -10.27
CA ASN A 157 22.53 1.53 -10.29
C ASN A 157 23.28 0.44 -11.07
N ASN A 158 22.78 -0.80 -11.03
CA ASN A 158 23.48 -1.93 -11.63
C ASN A 158 23.08 -2.18 -13.10
N ASN A 159 21.79 -2.08 -13.44
CA ASN A 159 21.26 -2.63 -14.69
C ASN A 159 20.66 -1.59 -15.64
N PHE A 160 20.48 -0.34 -15.21
CA PHE A 160 19.74 0.66 -16.00
C PHE A 160 20.43 1.02 -17.32
N TYR A 161 21.75 0.82 -17.44
CA TYR A 161 22.50 1.10 -18.67
C TYR A 161 21.94 0.34 -19.90
N GLN A 162 21.40 -0.87 -19.68
CA GLN A 162 20.79 -1.66 -20.77
C GLN A 162 19.55 -0.95 -21.32
N SER A 163 18.72 -0.42 -20.42
CA SER A 163 17.52 0.33 -20.80
C SER A 163 17.86 1.67 -21.42
N THR A 164 18.93 2.35 -20.98
CA THR A 164 19.36 3.61 -21.60
C THR A 164 19.86 3.40 -23.02
N ASN A 165 20.63 2.35 -23.28
CA ASN A 165 21.11 2.04 -24.63
C ASN A 165 19.94 1.78 -25.59
N LEU A 166 18.95 0.99 -25.17
CA LEU A 166 17.73 0.74 -25.95
C LEU A 166 16.91 2.03 -26.16
N ILE A 167 16.83 2.91 -25.16
CA ILE A 167 16.18 4.21 -25.30
C ILE A 167 16.90 5.08 -26.34
N ASP A 168 18.23 5.11 -26.31
CA ASP A 168 19.03 5.92 -27.24
C ASP A 168 18.96 5.33 -28.67
N GLU A 169 18.91 4.00 -28.82
CA GLU A 169 18.62 3.32 -30.09
C GLU A 169 17.23 3.71 -30.62
N ILE A 170 16.18 3.64 -29.80
CA ILE A 170 14.81 4.01 -30.19
C ILE A 170 14.73 5.48 -30.62
N ASN A 171 15.45 6.37 -29.93
CA ASN A 171 15.49 7.79 -30.27
C ASN A 171 16.26 8.08 -31.57
N SER A 172 17.10 7.15 -32.05
CA SER A 172 17.85 7.31 -33.29
C SER A 172 17.00 7.05 -34.54
N TYR A 173 15.87 6.35 -34.41
CA TYR A 173 14.98 6.06 -35.53
C TYR A 173 14.25 7.30 -36.04
N ASN A 174 13.98 7.31 -37.35
CA ASN A 174 13.13 8.33 -37.97
C ASN A 174 11.65 8.04 -37.68
N LEU A 175 11.05 8.77 -36.75
CA LEU A 175 9.67 8.57 -36.30
C LEU A 175 8.63 9.43 -37.05
N ASN A 176 9.00 10.01 -38.20
CA ASN A 176 8.12 10.91 -38.96
C ASN A 176 6.86 10.23 -39.52
N PHE A 177 6.85 8.90 -39.58
CA PHE A 177 5.66 8.12 -39.97
C PHE A 177 4.55 8.17 -38.91
N ILE A 178 4.87 8.43 -37.64
CA ILE A 178 3.89 8.46 -36.55
C ILE A 178 3.12 9.81 -36.58
N PRO A 179 1.77 9.79 -36.47
CA PRO A 179 0.99 11.02 -36.36
C PRO A 179 1.44 11.92 -35.20
N LYS A 180 1.49 13.25 -35.42
CA LYS A 180 2.01 14.24 -34.44
C LYS A 180 1.45 14.09 -33.02
N SER A 181 0.15 13.79 -32.88
CA SER A 181 -0.52 13.60 -31.59
C SER A 181 0.00 12.36 -30.84
N SER A 182 0.20 11.25 -31.56
CA SER A 182 0.75 10.00 -31.04
C SER A 182 2.25 10.11 -30.79
N LEU A 183 2.98 10.80 -31.67
CA LEU A 183 4.42 11.03 -31.53
C LEU A 183 4.75 11.79 -30.24
N LYS A 184 3.95 12.82 -29.89
CA LYS A 184 4.11 13.55 -28.62
C LYS A 184 4.00 12.62 -27.41
N LYS A 185 3.00 11.73 -27.40
CA LYS A 185 2.81 10.76 -26.31
C LYS A 185 3.94 9.73 -26.26
N PHE A 186 4.38 9.26 -27.42
CA PHE A 186 5.51 8.34 -27.55
C PHE A 186 6.79 8.97 -26.96
N ASN A 187 7.17 10.16 -27.41
CA ASN A 187 8.35 10.86 -26.91
C ASN A 187 8.26 11.14 -25.41
N GLN A 188 7.08 11.51 -24.90
CA GLN A 188 6.86 11.66 -23.45
C GLN A 188 7.06 10.35 -22.69
N SER A 189 6.61 9.21 -23.23
CA SER A 189 6.78 7.91 -22.59
C SER A 189 8.25 7.51 -22.50
N ILE A 190 9.01 7.65 -23.59
CA ILE A 190 10.44 7.31 -23.66
C ILE A 190 11.26 8.25 -22.77
N ALA A 191 10.99 9.56 -22.81
CA ALA A 191 11.64 10.52 -21.92
C ALA A 191 11.35 10.22 -20.45
N GLY A 192 10.13 9.80 -20.10
CA GLY A 192 9.77 9.42 -18.74
C GLY A 192 10.58 8.25 -18.18
N PHE A 193 10.94 7.26 -19.01
CA PHE A 193 11.83 6.18 -18.58
C PHE A 193 13.24 6.70 -18.27
N LYS A 194 13.80 7.59 -19.11
CA LYS A 194 15.11 8.21 -18.87
C LYS A 194 15.11 9.07 -17.59
N LEU A 195 14.03 9.83 -17.36
CA LEU A 195 13.84 10.66 -16.16
C LEU A 195 13.64 9.83 -14.87
N SER A 196 13.21 8.58 -14.97
CA SER A 196 12.86 7.76 -13.81
C SER A 196 14.03 7.57 -12.83
N LYS A 197 15.28 7.52 -13.31
CA LYS A 197 16.47 7.44 -12.44
C LYS A 197 16.65 8.71 -11.61
N ASN A 198 16.57 9.89 -12.24
CA ASN A 198 16.71 11.17 -11.55
C ASN A 198 15.61 11.37 -10.50
N LEU A 199 14.37 11.03 -10.83
CA LEU A 199 13.25 11.07 -9.88
C LEU A 199 13.46 10.15 -8.68
N LEU A 200 14.11 8.99 -8.89
CA LEU A 200 14.44 8.07 -7.81
C LEU A 200 15.57 8.61 -6.90
N GLU A 201 16.55 9.31 -7.48
CA GLU A 201 17.57 10.04 -6.72
C GLU A 201 16.96 11.17 -5.89
N GLU A 202 16.00 11.92 -6.43
CA GLU A 202 15.23 12.94 -5.70
C GLU A 202 14.45 12.34 -4.52
N ILE A 203 13.88 11.14 -4.67
CA ILE A 203 13.25 10.41 -3.56
C ILE A 203 14.28 10.14 -2.46
N LYS A 204 15.47 9.64 -2.80
CA LYS A 204 16.52 9.34 -1.82
C LYS A 204 17.04 10.59 -1.11
N ILE A 205 17.13 11.73 -1.81
CA ILE A 205 17.50 13.01 -1.22
C ILE A 205 16.43 13.48 -0.23
N SER A 206 15.16 13.49 -0.66
CA SER A 206 14.04 13.90 0.19
C SER A 206 13.81 12.95 1.38
N GLU A 207 14.10 11.66 1.23
CA GLU A 207 14.10 10.68 2.32
C GLU A 207 15.17 10.98 3.38
N LYS A 208 16.39 11.31 2.96
CA LYS A 208 17.48 11.70 3.88
C LYS A 208 17.13 12.98 4.65
N GLU A 209 16.63 13.99 3.94
CA GLU A 209 16.16 15.25 4.55
C GLU A 209 15.06 15.00 5.59
N PHE A 210 14.08 14.17 5.23
CA PHE A 210 13.01 13.76 6.14
C PHE A 210 13.53 13.01 7.37
N ASN A 211 14.40 12.02 7.19
CA ASN A 211 14.94 11.21 8.29
C ASN A 211 15.78 12.04 9.25
N GLN A 212 16.62 12.94 8.74
CA GLN A 212 17.44 13.84 9.56
C GLN A 212 16.58 14.80 10.39
N PHE A 213 15.57 15.43 9.77
CA PHE A 213 14.68 16.35 10.48
C PHE A 213 13.79 15.60 11.50
N SER A 214 13.36 14.39 11.17
CA SER A 214 12.52 13.54 12.02
C SER A 214 13.15 13.22 13.37
N VAL A 215 14.48 13.08 13.46
CA VAL A 215 15.16 12.80 14.74
C VAL A 215 14.95 13.93 15.75
N LYS A 216 15.15 15.19 15.34
CA LYS A 216 14.94 16.38 16.20
C LYS A 216 13.44 16.59 16.47
N TYR A 217 12.63 16.50 15.43
CA TYR A 217 11.18 16.69 15.53
C TYR A 217 10.51 15.68 16.46
N LYS A 218 11.00 14.44 16.52
CA LYS A 218 10.46 13.37 17.37
C LYS A 218 10.43 13.74 18.85
N ILE A 219 11.44 14.44 19.36
CA ILE A 219 11.52 14.84 20.77
C ILE A 219 10.39 15.82 21.08
N LEU A 220 10.33 16.91 20.29
CA LEU A 220 9.30 17.95 20.41
C LEU A 220 7.90 17.39 20.23
N HIS A 221 7.71 16.55 19.19
CA HIS A 221 6.46 15.86 18.92
C HIS A 221 6.03 15.00 20.13
N SER A 222 6.94 14.21 20.68
CA SER A 222 6.63 13.33 21.82
C SER A 222 6.24 14.13 23.08
N GLU A 223 6.84 15.29 23.31
CA GLU A 223 6.47 16.19 24.40
C GLU A 223 5.07 16.75 24.22
N VAL A 224 4.77 17.31 23.05
CA VAL A 224 3.44 17.85 22.75
C VAL A 224 2.39 16.74 22.79
N ARG A 225 2.68 15.53 22.28
CA ARG A 225 1.76 14.39 22.39
C ARG A 225 1.50 13.95 23.81
N LYS A 226 2.45 14.07 24.73
CA LYS A 226 2.19 13.82 26.16
C LYS A 226 1.22 14.86 26.74
N ILE A 227 1.34 16.12 26.33
CA ILE A 227 0.43 17.21 26.71
C ILE A 227 -0.96 16.95 26.13
N ASP A 228 -1.07 16.66 24.83
CA ASP A 228 -2.33 16.32 24.15
C ASP A 228 -3.04 15.15 24.83
N ARG A 229 -2.30 14.09 25.19
CA ARG A 229 -2.86 12.94 25.91
C ARG A 229 -3.43 13.33 27.28
N LYS A 230 -2.81 14.26 28.01
CA LYS A 230 -3.36 14.79 29.27
C LYS A 230 -4.65 15.58 29.02
N ILE A 231 -4.65 16.46 28.02
CA ILE A 231 -5.83 17.25 27.64
C ILE A 231 -6.99 16.33 27.24
N ILE A 232 -6.75 15.34 26.38
CA ILE A 232 -7.78 14.36 25.95
C ILE A 232 -8.37 13.61 27.16
N ARG A 233 -7.55 13.27 28.17
CA ARG A 233 -8.05 12.63 29.39
C ARG A 233 -8.96 13.55 30.18
N GLU A 234 -8.57 14.81 30.38
CA GLU A 234 -9.41 15.80 31.06
C GLU A 234 -10.73 16.05 30.30
N ILE A 235 -10.68 16.17 28.97
CA ILE A 235 -11.88 16.26 28.13
C ILE A 235 -12.78 15.03 28.32
N SER A 236 -12.22 13.82 28.37
CA SER A 236 -13.02 12.60 28.59
C SER A 236 -13.71 12.58 29.95
N LYS A 237 -13.13 13.22 30.99
CA LYS A 237 -13.78 13.38 32.30
C LYS A 237 -14.92 14.39 32.22
N ILE A 238 -14.72 15.51 31.51
CA ILE A 238 -15.79 16.49 31.26
C ILE A 238 -16.96 15.80 30.55
N GLU A 239 -16.70 14.98 29.53
CA GLU A 239 -17.76 14.23 28.84
C GLU A 239 -18.50 13.25 29.76
N LYS A 240 -17.81 12.60 30.71
CA LYS A 240 -18.43 11.74 31.72
C LYS A 240 -19.34 12.55 32.65
N PHE A 241 -18.86 13.66 33.20
CA PHE A 241 -19.67 14.53 34.06
C PHE A 241 -20.85 15.16 33.31
N LYS A 242 -20.69 15.55 32.04
CA LYS A 242 -21.81 16.00 31.20
C LYS A 242 -22.86 14.92 30.97
N LYS A 243 -22.47 13.64 30.94
CA LYS A 243 -23.43 12.53 30.86
C LYS A 243 -24.14 12.30 32.18
N GLU A 244 -23.42 12.41 33.31
CA GLU A 244 -24.00 12.31 34.66
C GLU A 244 -25.03 13.44 34.90
N ILE A 245 -24.69 14.69 34.58
CA ILE A 245 -25.62 15.83 34.67
C ILE A 245 -26.92 15.59 33.88
N ARG A 246 -26.85 14.93 32.71
CA ARG A 246 -28.06 14.64 31.90
C ARG A 246 -29.01 13.64 32.55
N LEU A 247 -28.53 12.84 33.51
CA LEU A 247 -29.28 11.81 34.21
C LEU A 247 -29.69 12.25 35.62
N GLU A 248 -29.13 13.36 36.11
CA GLU A 248 -29.31 13.85 37.47
C GLU A 248 -30.55 14.76 37.57
N ILE A 249 -31.28 14.64 38.68
CA ILE A 249 -32.51 15.42 38.93
C ILE A 249 -32.29 16.45 40.05
N ASN A 250 -31.29 16.22 40.90
CA ASN A 250 -30.98 17.09 42.03
C ASN A 250 -30.13 18.29 41.62
N ASP A 251 -30.70 19.50 41.72
CA ASP A 251 -30.04 20.75 41.33
C ASP A 251 -28.70 21.00 42.07
N GLN A 252 -28.58 20.56 43.33
CA GLN A 252 -27.34 20.74 44.11
C GLN A 252 -26.19 19.87 43.57
N GLU A 253 -26.48 18.66 43.11
CA GLU A 253 -25.49 17.75 42.53
C GLU A 253 -25.09 18.20 41.12
N ILE A 254 -26.04 18.76 40.35
CA ILE A 254 -25.78 19.39 39.06
C ILE A 254 -24.79 20.56 39.23
N GLU A 255 -25.04 21.48 40.16
CA GLU A 255 -24.16 22.63 40.42
C GLU A 255 -22.73 22.18 40.83
N LEU A 256 -22.64 21.12 41.64
CA LEU A 256 -21.36 20.54 42.05
C LEU A 256 -20.59 19.93 40.88
N LEU A 257 -21.27 19.22 39.97
CA LEU A 257 -20.67 18.67 38.75
C LEU A 257 -20.25 19.77 37.77
N GLU A 258 -21.03 20.84 37.62
CA GLU A 258 -20.66 22.00 36.80
C GLU A 258 -19.42 22.72 37.34
N ASN A 259 -19.31 22.88 38.66
CA ASN A 259 -18.12 23.45 39.28
C ASN A 259 -16.88 22.57 39.07
N LYS A 260 -17.03 21.23 39.12
CA LYS A 260 -15.95 20.30 38.76
C LYS A 260 -15.54 20.47 37.29
N ILE A 261 -16.49 20.63 36.37
CA ILE A 261 -16.21 20.87 34.94
C ILE A 261 -15.41 22.16 34.77
N LYS A 262 -15.84 23.27 35.37
CA LYS A 262 -15.12 24.56 35.31
C LYS A 262 -13.68 24.45 35.81
N ASN A 263 -13.46 23.74 36.92
CA ASN A 263 -12.11 23.51 37.44
C ASN A 263 -11.24 22.71 36.46
N ILE A 264 -11.82 21.70 35.79
CA ILE A 264 -11.10 20.92 34.78
C ILE A 264 -10.81 21.75 33.54
N GLU A 265 -11.74 22.60 33.09
CA GLU A 265 -11.54 23.53 31.97
C GLU A 265 -10.38 24.49 32.26
N LYS A 266 -10.31 25.05 33.47
CA LYS A 266 -9.17 25.87 33.90
C LYS A 266 -7.85 25.10 33.89
N ASN A 267 -7.84 23.87 34.39
CA ASN A 267 -6.64 23.01 34.34
C ASN A 267 -6.21 22.71 32.89
N ILE A 268 -7.15 22.55 31.96
CA ILE A 268 -6.85 22.38 30.53
C ILE A 268 -6.16 23.64 30.00
N GLU A 269 -6.67 24.83 30.31
CA GLU A 269 -6.04 26.09 29.91
C GLU A 269 -4.60 26.18 30.42
N GLU A 270 -4.36 25.92 31.71
CA GLU A 270 -3.02 25.88 32.31
C GLU A 270 -2.08 24.89 31.59
N ILE A 271 -2.57 23.70 31.26
CA ILE A 271 -1.81 22.69 30.52
C ILE A 271 -1.51 23.17 29.10
N THR A 272 -2.43 23.83 28.42
CA THR A 272 -2.20 24.30 27.04
C THR A 272 -1.11 25.37 26.96
N TYR A 273 -0.96 26.20 28.00
CA TYR A 273 0.14 27.17 28.07
C TYR A 273 1.52 26.53 28.20
N THR A 274 1.62 25.25 28.59
CA THR A 274 2.89 24.51 28.66
C THR A 274 3.42 24.04 27.30
N ILE A 275 2.63 24.18 26.23
CA ILE A 275 3.05 23.80 24.87
C ILE A 275 4.20 24.73 24.42
N PRO A 276 5.34 24.18 23.93
CA PRO A 276 6.45 25.00 23.45
C PRO A 276 6.03 25.96 22.32
N SER A 277 6.44 27.22 22.41
CA SER A 277 6.12 28.24 21.39
C SER A 277 6.67 27.89 19.99
N SER A 278 7.78 27.14 19.94
CA SER A 278 8.39 26.66 18.70
C SER A 278 7.60 25.54 17.99
N TRP A 279 6.59 24.95 18.64
CA TRP A 279 5.82 23.81 18.11
C TRP A 279 5.18 24.12 16.76
N LYS A 280 4.51 25.28 16.65
CA LYS A 280 3.74 25.63 15.45
C LYS A 280 4.65 25.74 14.22
N ASP A 281 5.79 26.40 14.37
CA ASP A 281 6.74 26.62 13.27
C ASP A 281 7.46 25.32 12.89
N GLU A 282 7.92 24.52 13.86
CA GLU A 282 8.59 23.25 13.60
C GLU A 282 7.63 22.21 13.00
N LYS A 283 6.36 22.19 13.42
CA LYS A 283 5.31 21.35 12.80
C LYS A 283 5.07 21.75 11.34
N GLN A 284 4.94 23.04 11.05
CA GLN A 284 4.75 23.50 9.67
C GLN A 284 5.94 23.14 8.77
N LYS A 285 7.18 23.22 9.29
CA LYS A 285 8.37 22.75 8.59
C LYS A 285 8.33 21.24 8.33
N PHE A 286 7.98 20.45 9.35
CA PHE A 286 7.81 19.00 9.21
C PHE A 286 6.80 18.65 8.11
N ASP A 287 5.60 19.27 8.14
CA ASP A 287 4.53 19.01 7.18
C ASP A 287 4.97 19.34 5.74
N ASN A 288 5.75 20.42 5.56
CA ASN A 288 6.30 20.79 4.26
C ASN A 288 7.33 19.76 3.74
N ILE A 289 8.23 19.29 4.60
CA ILE A 289 9.23 18.26 4.26
C ILE A 289 8.52 16.93 3.93
N LEU A 290 7.55 16.52 4.76
CA LEU A 290 6.75 15.33 4.53
C LEU A 290 5.97 15.41 3.21
N LYS A 291 5.37 16.57 2.91
CA LYS A 291 4.66 16.81 1.64
C LYS A 291 5.62 16.72 0.45
N LYS A 292 6.83 17.28 0.56
CA LYS A 292 7.88 17.19 -0.48
C LYS A 292 8.29 15.74 -0.72
N PHE A 293 8.53 14.97 0.34
CA PHE A 293 8.89 13.55 0.27
C PHE A 293 7.77 12.68 -0.34
N ASN A 294 6.52 12.90 0.06
CA ASN A 294 5.40 12.17 -0.53
C ASN A 294 5.19 12.55 -2.00
N LYS A 295 5.40 13.83 -2.35
CA LYS A 295 5.30 14.31 -3.72
C LYS A 295 6.35 13.66 -4.62
N SER A 296 7.61 13.55 -4.19
CA SER A 296 8.66 12.89 -4.99
C SER A 296 8.32 11.43 -5.31
N LYS A 297 7.80 10.68 -4.32
CA LYS A 297 7.27 9.32 -4.53
C LYS A 297 6.14 9.27 -5.57
N ILE A 298 5.18 10.19 -5.47
CA ILE A 298 4.04 10.26 -6.39
C ILE A 298 4.51 10.61 -7.80
N ASP A 299 5.41 11.58 -7.95
CA ASP A 299 5.90 12.05 -9.25
C ASP A 299 6.69 10.95 -9.97
N TYR A 300 7.55 10.21 -9.26
CA TYR A 300 8.19 8.99 -9.78
C TYR A 300 7.15 7.96 -10.23
N ASN A 301 6.22 7.61 -9.34
CA ASN A 301 5.20 6.59 -9.61
C ASN A 301 4.35 6.93 -10.83
N ARG A 302 3.89 8.19 -10.93
CA ARG A 302 3.07 8.66 -12.07
C ARG A 302 3.85 8.65 -13.37
N THR A 303 5.10 9.12 -13.35
CA THR A 303 5.94 9.17 -14.55
C THR A 303 6.18 7.77 -15.11
N VAL A 304 6.61 6.86 -14.25
CA VAL A 304 6.89 5.47 -14.61
C VAL A 304 5.62 4.73 -15.05
N ASP A 305 4.51 4.88 -14.32
CA ASP A 305 3.25 4.20 -14.64
C ASP A 305 2.66 4.69 -15.97
N ASN A 306 2.72 6.00 -16.22
CA ASN A 306 2.23 6.60 -17.47
C ASN A 306 3.09 6.16 -18.65
N SER A 307 4.42 6.23 -18.52
CA SER A 307 5.34 5.76 -19.56
C SER A 307 5.10 4.30 -19.90
N TYR A 308 5.03 3.42 -18.90
CA TYR A 308 4.75 2.00 -19.11
C TYR A 308 3.40 1.77 -19.81
N ASN A 309 2.33 2.38 -19.31
CA ASN A 309 0.99 2.20 -19.86
C ASN A 309 0.90 2.67 -21.33
N GLU A 310 1.51 3.81 -21.67
CA GLU A 310 1.55 4.31 -23.05
C GLU A 310 2.39 3.40 -23.96
N THR A 311 3.56 2.94 -23.52
CA THR A 311 4.38 1.99 -24.30
C THR A 311 3.65 0.67 -24.54
N VAL A 312 2.97 0.13 -23.52
CA VAL A 312 2.11 -1.07 -23.67
C VAL A 312 0.96 -0.82 -24.65
N ASN A 313 0.38 0.38 -24.65
CA ASN A 313 -0.64 0.75 -25.63
C ASN A 313 -0.09 0.72 -27.06
N PHE A 314 1.11 1.25 -27.30
CA PHE A 314 1.76 1.16 -28.62
C PHE A 314 2.06 -0.28 -29.03
N ILE A 315 2.63 -1.09 -28.13
CA ILE A 315 2.88 -2.52 -28.37
C ILE A 315 1.58 -3.23 -28.76
N LYS A 316 0.49 -3.01 -28.02
CA LYS A 316 -0.83 -3.60 -28.34
C LYS A 316 -1.39 -3.11 -29.67
N MET A 317 -1.15 -1.85 -30.05
CA MET A 317 -1.58 -1.32 -31.36
C MET A 317 -0.85 -2.03 -32.50
N PHE A 318 0.46 -2.24 -32.37
CA PHE A 318 1.28 -2.91 -33.37
C PHE A 318 0.98 -4.42 -33.44
N GLN A 319 0.82 -5.10 -32.31
CA GLN A 319 0.49 -6.54 -32.28
C GLN A 319 -0.87 -6.88 -32.89
N ASN A 320 -1.87 -6.00 -32.72
CA ASN A 320 -3.23 -6.26 -33.21
C ASN A 320 -3.45 -5.81 -34.66
N ILE A 321 -2.42 -5.35 -35.38
CA ILE A 321 -2.58 -4.76 -36.70
C ILE A 321 -3.11 -5.75 -37.74
N ASP A 322 -2.67 -7.02 -37.69
CA ASP A 322 -3.09 -8.04 -38.64
C ASP A 322 -4.61 -8.26 -38.55
N LYS A 323 -5.17 -8.19 -37.33
CA LYS A 323 -6.62 -8.25 -37.08
C LYS A 323 -7.35 -6.99 -37.54
N LEU A 324 -6.69 -5.83 -37.49
CA LEU A 324 -7.28 -4.56 -37.94
C LEU A 324 -7.40 -4.53 -39.47
N ILE A 325 -6.41 -5.04 -40.20
CA ILE A 325 -6.38 -5.11 -41.66
C ILE A 325 -7.56 -5.91 -42.21
N LEU A 326 -7.97 -6.99 -41.54
CA LEU A 326 -9.13 -7.81 -41.93
C LEU A 326 -10.45 -7.01 -41.99
N LEU A 327 -10.56 -5.88 -41.29
CA LEU A 327 -11.76 -5.04 -41.33
C LEU A 327 -11.87 -4.19 -42.61
N ASN A 328 -10.83 -4.14 -43.44
CA ASN A 328 -10.82 -3.35 -44.68
C ASN A 328 -11.95 -3.76 -45.63
N GLU A 329 -12.17 -5.07 -45.81
CA GLU A 329 -13.26 -5.59 -46.66
C GLU A 329 -14.65 -5.13 -46.19
N GLY A 330 -14.80 -4.83 -44.90
CA GLY A 330 -16.06 -4.37 -44.34
C GLY A 330 -16.51 -3.03 -44.91
N PHE A 331 -15.57 -2.13 -45.26
CA PHE A 331 -15.90 -0.85 -45.89
C PHE A 331 -16.55 -1.04 -47.26
N ASP A 332 -15.98 -1.93 -48.09
CA ASP A 332 -16.49 -2.18 -49.44
C ASP A 332 -17.84 -2.92 -49.40
N LYS A 333 -18.00 -3.87 -48.47
CA LYS A 333 -19.29 -4.54 -48.21
C LYS A 333 -20.39 -3.55 -47.79
N ILE A 334 -20.05 -2.56 -46.97
CA ILE A 334 -21.01 -1.53 -46.53
C ILE A 334 -21.42 -0.65 -47.70
N ILE A 335 -20.47 -0.16 -48.50
CA ILE A 335 -20.79 0.70 -49.66
C ILE A 335 -21.70 -0.06 -50.64
N LYS A 336 -21.41 -1.33 -50.91
CA LYS A 336 -22.26 -2.19 -51.74
C LYS A 336 -23.67 -2.33 -51.17
N ASN A 337 -23.81 -2.59 -49.87
CA ASN A 337 -25.12 -2.75 -49.25
C ASN A 337 -25.93 -1.44 -49.22
N ILE A 338 -25.27 -0.28 -49.09
CA ILE A 338 -25.96 1.03 -49.15
C ILE A 338 -26.51 1.26 -50.56
N ASN A 339 -25.75 0.91 -51.59
CA ASN A 339 -26.19 1.04 -52.98
C ASN A 339 -27.34 0.09 -53.34
N LEU A 340 -27.42 -1.07 -52.68
CA LEU A 340 -28.46 -2.08 -52.88
C LEU A 340 -29.72 -1.86 -52.01
N GLU A 341 -29.79 -0.74 -51.27
CA GLU A 341 -30.97 -0.36 -50.45
C GLU A 341 -31.43 -1.46 -49.47
N ASN A 342 -30.46 -2.11 -48.79
CA ASN A 342 -30.77 -3.19 -47.87
C ASN A 342 -31.45 -2.69 -46.58
N ASP A 343 -32.63 -3.22 -46.26
CA ASP A 343 -33.42 -2.89 -45.06
C ASP A 343 -32.66 -3.09 -43.72
N GLN A 344 -31.62 -3.94 -43.70
CA GLN A 344 -30.83 -4.23 -42.50
C GLN A 344 -29.55 -3.38 -42.36
N ILE A 345 -29.34 -2.37 -43.22
CA ILE A 345 -28.09 -1.60 -43.27
C ILE A 345 -27.72 -0.94 -41.92
N GLU A 346 -28.70 -0.47 -41.14
CA GLU A 346 -28.44 0.16 -39.84
C GLU A 346 -27.77 -0.83 -38.88
N LYS A 347 -28.24 -2.08 -38.89
CA LYS A 347 -27.70 -3.16 -38.06
C LYS A 347 -26.29 -3.53 -38.51
N ILE A 348 -26.07 -3.66 -39.82
CA ILE A 348 -24.75 -3.94 -40.42
C ILE A 348 -23.73 -2.86 -40.03
N LEU A 349 -24.10 -1.57 -40.15
CA LEU A 349 -23.25 -0.44 -39.75
C LEU A 349 -22.97 -0.42 -38.25
N LYS A 350 -23.96 -0.78 -37.42
CA LYS A 350 -23.79 -0.86 -35.96
C LYS A 350 -22.83 -1.98 -35.58
N ASP A 351 -22.92 -3.13 -36.23
CA ASP A 351 -22.05 -4.27 -35.93
C ASP A 351 -20.63 -4.06 -36.48
N PHE A 352 -20.48 -3.39 -37.63
CA PHE A 352 -19.18 -2.93 -38.11
C PHE A 352 -18.53 -1.92 -37.16
N GLU A 353 -19.27 -0.91 -36.68
CA GLU A 353 -18.76 0.04 -35.67
C GLU A 353 -18.29 -0.68 -34.40
N LYS A 354 -19.03 -1.71 -33.95
CA LYS A 354 -18.66 -2.51 -32.78
C LYS A 354 -17.39 -3.33 -33.01
N GLY A 355 -17.12 -3.75 -34.25
CA GLY A 355 -15.89 -4.46 -34.63
C GLY A 355 -14.63 -3.70 -34.21
N PHE A 356 -14.67 -2.37 -34.25
CA PHE A 356 -13.56 -1.50 -33.84
C PHE A 356 -13.37 -1.38 -32.32
N ASN A 357 -14.34 -1.79 -31.48
CA ASN A 357 -14.21 -1.66 -30.01
C ASN A 357 -13.04 -2.45 -29.42
N LYS A 358 -12.55 -3.46 -30.14
CA LYS A 358 -11.45 -4.32 -29.71
C LYS A 358 -10.07 -3.67 -29.89
N PHE A 359 -9.99 -2.53 -30.59
CA PHE A 359 -8.72 -1.88 -30.93
C PHE A 359 -8.54 -0.56 -30.19
N ASN A 360 -7.29 -0.26 -29.81
CA ASN A 360 -6.96 0.98 -29.10
C ASN A 360 -6.86 2.16 -30.08
N ASN A 361 -7.31 3.34 -29.63
CA ASN A 361 -7.22 4.62 -30.35
C ASN A 361 -7.85 4.67 -31.76
N VAL A 362 -8.96 3.95 -31.98
CA VAL A 362 -9.69 3.97 -33.27
C VAL A 362 -10.94 4.88 -33.26
N SER A 363 -11.01 5.82 -32.32
CA SER A 363 -12.18 6.68 -32.14
C SER A 363 -12.44 7.58 -33.36
N ASP A 364 -11.39 8.02 -34.04
CA ASP A 364 -11.48 8.87 -35.23
C ASP A 364 -12.01 8.11 -36.46
N ILE A 365 -11.80 6.79 -36.52
CA ILE A 365 -12.40 5.91 -37.55
C ILE A 365 -13.90 5.68 -37.25
N LYS A 366 -14.26 5.52 -35.97
CA LYS A 366 -15.65 5.28 -35.57
C LYS A 366 -16.56 6.49 -35.73
N LYS A 367 -16.03 7.71 -35.56
CA LYS A 367 -16.80 8.96 -35.62
C LYS A 367 -17.55 9.14 -36.96
N PRO A 368 -16.91 9.04 -38.15
CA PRO A 368 -17.63 9.13 -39.42
C PRO A 368 -18.60 7.97 -39.65
N ILE A 369 -18.25 6.73 -39.26
CA ILE A 369 -19.16 5.56 -39.36
C ILE A 369 -20.45 5.80 -38.54
N LYS A 370 -20.31 6.34 -37.33
CA LYS A 370 -21.44 6.70 -36.46
C LYS A 370 -22.30 7.82 -37.08
N LYS A 371 -21.70 8.78 -37.78
CA LYS A 371 -22.42 9.83 -38.52
C LYS A 371 -23.19 9.23 -39.69
N ALA A 372 -22.55 8.38 -40.49
CA ALA A 372 -23.19 7.66 -41.61
C ALA A 372 -24.41 6.84 -41.14
N ARG A 373 -24.26 6.07 -40.05
CA ARG A 373 -25.39 5.32 -39.47
C ARG A 373 -26.54 6.21 -39.03
N LYS A 374 -26.25 7.34 -38.36
CA LYS A 374 -27.29 8.29 -37.91
C LYS A 374 -28.01 8.96 -39.08
N LEU A 375 -27.32 9.21 -40.19
CA LEU A 375 -27.91 9.79 -41.40
C LEU A 375 -28.87 8.81 -42.06
N ILE A 376 -28.40 7.58 -42.31
CA ILE A 376 -29.21 6.53 -42.92
C ILE A 376 -30.46 6.22 -42.08
N LYS A 377 -30.34 6.21 -40.74
CA LYS A 377 -31.49 6.03 -39.84
C LYS A 377 -32.54 7.14 -39.96
N LYS A 378 -32.12 8.39 -40.17
CA LYS A 378 -33.02 9.56 -40.21
C LYS A 378 -33.66 9.77 -41.57
N ASN A 379 -32.87 9.62 -42.64
CA ASN A 379 -33.32 9.83 -44.01
C ASN A 379 -32.42 9.03 -44.95
N PHE A 380 -32.98 7.98 -45.57
CA PHE A 380 -32.26 7.11 -46.49
C PHE A 380 -31.86 7.80 -47.80
N ASP A 381 -32.60 8.83 -48.22
CA ASP A 381 -32.34 9.58 -49.47
C ASP A 381 -30.99 10.30 -49.45
N LYS A 382 -30.41 10.52 -48.26
CA LYS A 382 -29.05 11.07 -48.09
C LYS A 382 -27.95 10.00 -48.19
N LYS A 383 -28.17 8.92 -48.93
CA LYS A 383 -27.21 7.81 -49.10
C LYS A 383 -25.84 8.26 -49.60
N ASN A 384 -25.78 9.27 -50.49
CA ASN A 384 -24.52 9.80 -51.01
C ASN A 384 -23.67 10.47 -49.92
N ASP A 385 -24.29 11.22 -49.00
CA ASP A 385 -23.59 11.83 -47.86
C ASP A 385 -23.09 10.75 -46.89
N ALA A 386 -23.88 9.70 -46.68
CA ALA A 386 -23.47 8.58 -45.82
C ALA A 386 -22.27 7.82 -46.42
N ILE A 387 -22.25 7.59 -47.74
CA ILE A 387 -21.11 7.00 -48.46
C ILE A 387 -19.88 7.89 -48.31
N LYS A 388 -20.02 9.22 -48.42
CA LYS A 388 -18.91 10.16 -48.22
C LYS A 388 -18.29 10.00 -46.82
N TYR A 389 -19.10 9.93 -45.77
CA TYR A 389 -18.59 9.68 -44.41
C TYR A 389 -17.90 8.31 -44.26
N ILE A 390 -18.33 7.29 -45.00
CA ILE A 390 -17.69 5.96 -44.99
C ILE A 390 -16.36 5.99 -45.73
N LEU A 391 -16.27 6.71 -46.86
CA LEU A 391 -15.03 6.95 -47.57
C LEU A 391 -14.04 7.76 -46.72
N ASP A 392 -14.51 8.78 -46.01
CA ASP A 392 -13.70 9.54 -45.05
C ASP A 392 -13.15 8.61 -43.95
N ALA A 393 -13.99 7.71 -43.40
CA ALA A 393 -13.53 6.71 -42.44
C ALA A 393 -12.51 5.73 -43.05
N LYS A 394 -12.70 5.29 -44.30
CA LYS A 394 -11.78 4.40 -45.01
C LYS A 394 -10.41 5.08 -45.20
N ASN A 395 -10.39 6.36 -45.58
CA ASN A 395 -9.15 7.13 -45.73
C ASN A 395 -8.39 7.24 -44.39
N ILE A 396 -9.09 7.58 -43.30
CA ILE A 396 -8.49 7.62 -41.95
C ILE A 396 -7.97 6.24 -41.56
N PHE A 397 -8.73 5.17 -41.84
CA PHE A 397 -8.33 3.79 -41.55
C PHE A 397 -7.09 3.36 -42.32
N LEU A 398 -6.95 3.72 -43.60
CA LEU A 398 -5.77 3.41 -44.40
C LEU A 398 -4.53 4.13 -43.89
N LEU A 399 -4.64 5.42 -43.55
CA LEU A 399 -3.57 6.16 -42.89
C LEU A 399 -3.20 5.52 -41.54
N GLU A 400 -4.18 5.06 -40.77
CA GLU A 400 -3.94 4.41 -39.49
C GLU A 400 -3.23 3.06 -39.63
N ILE A 401 -3.53 2.31 -40.69
CA ILE A 401 -2.82 1.06 -41.00
C ILE A 401 -1.38 1.34 -41.40
N SER A 402 -1.13 2.33 -42.26
CA SER A 402 0.20 2.53 -42.85
C SER A 402 1.26 2.80 -41.79
N TRP A 403 1.00 3.74 -40.86
CA TRP A 403 1.98 4.06 -39.82
C TRP A 403 2.12 2.97 -38.76
N ARG A 404 1.04 2.22 -38.47
CA ARG A 404 1.10 1.11 -37.50
C ARG A 404 1.85 -0.10 -38.08
N LEU A 405 1.79 -0.32 -39.39
CA LEU A 405 2.55 -1.38 -40.08
C LEU A 405 4.04 -1.07 -40.00
N GLU A 406 4.43 0.15 -40.37
CA GLU A 406 5.81 0.61 -40.27
C GLU A 406 6.31 0.58 -38.81
N GLY A 407 5.46 0.98 -37.85
CA GLY A 407 5.77 0.86 -36.42
C GLY A 407 5.91 -0.58 -35.92
N LYS A 408 5.18 -1.55 -36.50
CA LYS A 408 5.33 -2.98 -36.18
C LYS A 408 6.69 -3.51 -36.65
N GLU A 409 7.18 -3.08 -37.81
CA GLU A 409 8.46 -3.53 -38.35
C GLU A 409 9.65 -2.89 -37.63
N ILE A 410 9.58 -1.57 -37.38
CA ILE A 410 10.72 -0.81 -36.83
C ILE A 410 10.76 -0.88 -35.29
N LEU A 411 9.63 -0.71 -34.60
CA LEU A 411 9.64 -0.40 -33.15
C LEU A 411 9.18 -1.55 -32.25
N LEU A 412 8.34 -2.47 -32.74
CA LEU A 412 7.67 -3.44 -31.86
C LEU A 412 8.65 -4.28 -31.03
N ASN A 413 9.69 -4.82 -31.66
CA ASN A 413 10.66 -5.66 -30.98
C ASN A 413 11.44 -4.89 -29.91
N ASP A 414 11.88 -3.68 -30.23
CA ASP A 414 12.71 -2.88 -29.32
C ASP A 414 11.90 -2.31 -28.16
N LEU A 415 10.61 -1.98 -28.38
CA LEU A 415 9.70 -1.62 -27.29
C LEU A 415 9.44 -2.80 -26.34
N ILE A 416 9.32 -4.02 -26.86
CA ILE A 416 9.20 -5.22 -26.03
C ILE A 416 10.49 -5.42 -25.23
N LYS A 417 11.65 -5.41 -25.88
CA LYS A 417 12.96 -5.53 -25.21
C LYS A 417 13.16 -4.46 -24.13
N LEU A 418 12.74 -3.22 -24.38
CA LEU A 418 12.82 -2.12 -23.42
C LEU A 418 11.97 -2.41 -22.17
N LEU A 419 10.74 -2.89 -22.33
CA LEU A 419 9.92 -3.25 -21.16
C LEU A 419 10.50 -4.45 -20.41
N GLU A 420 11.13 -5.39 -21.12
CA GLU A 420 11.80 -6.54 -20.52
C GLU A 420 13.05 -6.15 -19.74
N SER A 421 13.91 -5.29 -20.27
CA SER A 421 15.07 -4.74 -19.55
C SER A 421 14.64 -3.91 -18.34
N GLY A 422 13.47 -3.27 -18.44
CA GLY A 422 12.85 -2.47 -17.39
C GLY A 422 12.21 -3.26 -16.25
N LYS A 423 12.08 -4.59 -16.33
CA LYS A 423 11.31 -5.41 -15.37
C LYS A 423 11.68 -5.14 -13.92
N GLU A 424 12.96 -5.02 -13.60
CA GLU A 424 13.43 -4.80 -12.22
C GLU A 424 13.60 -3.32 -11.84
N THR A 425 13.38 -2.39 -12.78
CA THR A 425 13.56 -0.95 -12.59
C THR A 425 12.22 -0.23 -12.73
N PHE A 426 11.98 0.48 -13.83
CA PHE A 426 10.73 1.24 -14.03
C PHE A 426 9.50 0.33 -14.20
N ALA A 427 9.62 -0.87 -14.76
CA ALA A 427 8.44 -1.72 -14.97
C ALA A 427 8.05 -2.56 -13.73
N LEU A 428 8.80 -2.50 -12.63
CA LEU A 428 8.62 -3.38 -11.47
C LEU A 428 7.20 -3.35 -10.90
N ARG A 429 6.63 -2.15 -10.77
CA ARG A 429 5.29 -1.94 -10.18
C ARG A 429 4.15 -2.50 -11.04
N LYS A 430 4.41 -2.79 -12.32
CA LYS A 430 3.42 -3.25 -13.30
C LYS A 430 3.45 -4.75 -13.53
N GLN A 431 4.30 -5.47 -12.81
CA GLN A 431 4.29 -6.93 -12.82
C GLN A 431 3.04 -7.46 -12.11
N ASP A 432 2.53 -8.59 -12.57
CA ASP A 432 1.37 -9.24 -11.95
C ASP A 432 1.73 -9.88 -10.59
N LYS A 433 2.96 -10.36 -10.45
CA LYS A 433 3.45 -11.10 -9.29
C LYS A 433 4.89 -10.70 -8.93
N LEU A 434 5.21 -10.80 -7.65
CA LEU A 434 6.58 -10.69 -7.13
C LEU A 434 7.44 -11.88 -7.59
N ASN A 435 8.63 -11.61 -8.10
CA ASN A 435 9.62 -12.64 -8.34
C ASN A 435 10.22 -13.14 -6.99
N ARG A 436 10.95 -14.26 -7.02
CA ARG A 436 11.51 -14.87 -5.81
C ARG A 436 12.48 -13.93 -5.07
N GLU A 437 13.30 -13.18 -5.79
CA GLU A 437 14.27 -12.25 -5.22
C GLU A 437 13.58 -11.10 -4.49
N GLN A 438 12.59 -10.47 -5.14
CA GLN A 438 11.73 -9.42 -4.58
C GLN A 438 10.99 -9.92 -3.33
N ALA A 439 10.44 -11.14 -3.38
CA ALA A 439 9.74 -11.73 -2.23
C ALA A 439 10.67 -11.92 -1.02
N LEU A 440 11.91 -12.39 -1.25
CA LEU A 440 12.91 -12.55 -0.19
C LEU A 440 13.35 -11.19 0.36
N TYR A 441 13.63 -10.21 -0.50
CA TYR A 441 13.98 -8.86 -0.09
C TYR A 441 12.86 -8.22 0.76
N LEU A 442 11.62 -8.28 0.28
CA LEU A 442 10.44 -7.77 0.99
C LEU A 442 10.25 -8.44 2.33
N SER A 443 10.41 -9.77 2.41
CA SER A 443 10.27 -10.51 3.67
C SER A 443 11.26 -10.04 4.73
N SER A 444 12.50 -9.74 4.34
CA SER A 444 13.52 -9.17 5.22
C SER A 444 13.16 -7.74 5.62
N CYS A 445 12.93 -6.85 4.65
CA CYS A 445 12.67 -5.43 4.86
C CYS A 445 11.41 -5.14 5.70
N ARG A 446 10.38 -6.00 5.60
CA ARG A 446 9.11 -5.86 6.34
C ARG A 446 9.09 -6.58 7.67
N SER A 447 10.08 -7.41 7.98
CA SER A 447 10.14 -8.18 9.23
C SER A 447 10.47 -7.33 10.46
N THR A 448 10.98 -6.11 10.25
CA THR A 448 11.27 -5.13 11.30
C THR A 448 10.05 -4.26 11.64
N HIS A 449 9.96 -3.88 12.92
CA HIS A 449 8.98 -2.87 13.36
C HIS A 449 9.40 -1.48 12.89
N ARG A 450 8.42 -0.64 12.55
CA ARG A 450 8.64 0.72 12.06
C ARG A 450 7.80 1.71 12.82
N ASP A 451 8.45 2.63 13.51
CA ASP A 451 7.77 3.75 14.18
C ASP A 451 7.11 4.67 13.14
N ILE A 452 5.79 4.77 13.21
CA ILE A 452 4.99 5.64 12.34
C ILE A 452 4.34 6.78 13.13
N SER A 453 4.72 6.98 14.38
CA SER A 453 4.11 7.98 15.28
C SER A 453 4.19 9.41 14.75
N LEU A 454 5.23 9.75 13.99
CA LEU A 454 5.41 11.10 13.43
C LEU A 454 4.41 11.45 12.31
N TYR A 455 3.71 10.45 11.77
CA TYR A 455 2.66 10.67 10.75
C TYR A 455 1.30 11.00 11.37
N PHE A 456 1.15 10.89 12.69
CA PHE A 456 -0.11 11.10 13.42
C PHE A 456 -0.01 12.31 14.33
#